data_AF-A0A7W2AT71-F1
#
_entry.id   AF-A0A7W2AT71-F1
#
_cell.length_a   1.000
_cell.length_b   1.000
_cell.length_c   1.000
_cell.angle_alpha   90.00
_cell.angle_beta   90.00
_cell.angle_gamma   90.00
#
_symmetry.space_group_name_H-M   'P 1'
#
loop_
_entity.id
_entity.type
_entity.pdbx_description
1 polymer ?
#
loop_
_entity_poly.entity_id
_entity_poly.type
_entity_poly.pdbx_seq_one_letter_code
_entity_poly.pdbx_strand_id
1 'polypeptide(L)'
;MLQMANYEFIRKQHILLGKSIRQISRETGYSRQIIRKALKSTDFPKYKLSKQKQKPVMDSVKHIIEEWLRQDEQAPPKQRHTARRIYQRLVEEYGFTGGESTV
;
A
#
# COMPACT_ATOMS: atom_id res chain seq x y z
N MET A 1 8.96 -12.17 9.29
CA MET A 1 8.30 -11.02 9.93
C MET A 1 7.86 -11.47 11.32
N LEU A 2 8.20 -10.77 12.40
CA LEU A 2 7.74 -11.19 13.74
C LEU A 2 6.23 -11.00 13.86
N GLN A 3 5.54 -12.02 14.38
CA GLN A 3 4.11 -11.95 14.68
C GLN A 3 3.83 -11.00 15.86
N MET A 4 2.62 -10.46 15.90
CA MET A 4 2.11 -9.56 16.95
C MET A 4 2.36 -10.12 18.36
N ALA A 5 2.07 -11.41 18.55
CA ALA A 5 2.25 -12.12 19.82
C ALA A 5 3.70 -12.04 20.34
N ASN A 6 4.69 -12.05 19.44
CA ASN A 6 6.11 -12.04 19.83
C ASN A 6 6.56 -10.66 20.32
N TYR A 7 6.00 -9.58 19.76
CA TYR A 7 6.29 -8.20 20.20
C TYR A 7 5.72 -7.93 21.59
N GLU A 8 4.47 -8.34 21.84
CA GLU A 8 3.85 -8.20 23.16
C GLU A 8 4.56 -9.05 24.22
N PHE A 9 4.97 -10.27 23.86
CA PHE A 9 5.76 -11.12 24.75
C PHE A 9 7.07 -10.45 25.15
N ILE A 10 7.84 -9.92 24.18
CA ILE A 10 9.09 -9.21 24.45
C ILE A 10 8.86 -8.00 25.36
N ARG A 11 7.78 -7.23 25.15
CA ARG A 11 7.45 -6.07 25.99
C ARG A 11 7.10 -6.49 27.42
N LYS A 12 6.27 -7.53 27.59
CA LYS A 12 5.93 -8.06 28.92
C LYS A 12 7.18 -8.54 29.66
N GLN A 13 8.07 -9.25 28.99
CA GLN A 13 9.33 -9.73 29.61
C GLN A 13 10.24 -8.59 30.08
N HIS A 14 10.29 -7.47 29.35
CA HIS A 14 11.14 -6.33 29.72
C HIS A 14 10.48 -5.39 30.75
N ILE A 15 9.19 -5.06 30.56
CA ILE A 15 8.49 -4.05 31.36
C ILE A 15 7.92 -4.65 32.66
N LEU A 16 7.29 -5.83 32.59
CA LEU A 16 6.66 -6.46 33.75
C LEU A 16 7.67 -7.27 34.58
N LEU A 17 8.55 -8.02 33.91
CA LEU A 17 9.50 -8.93 34.56
C LEU A 17 10.91 -8.34 34.70
N GLY A 18 11.16 -7.12 34.23
CA GLY A 18 12.44 -6.42 34.39
C GLY A 18 13.64 -7.09 33.72
N LYS A 19 13.43 -8.04 32.80
CA LYS A 19 14.52 -8.81 32.19
C LYS A 19 15.35 -7.95 31.26
N SER A 20 16.67 -8.14 31.30
CA SER A 20 17.58 -7.44 30.40
C SER A 20 17.40 -7.88 28.94
N ILE A 21 17.68 -6.98 27.99
CA ILE A 21 17.66 -7.28 26.54
C ILE A 21 18.54 -8.49 26.20
N ARG A 22 19.65 -8.69 26.90
CA ARG A 22 20.56 -9.83 26.70
C ARG A 22 19.90 -11.15 27.11
N GLN A 23 19.20 -11.15 28.23
CA GLN A 23 18.47 -12.31 28.73
C GLN A 23 17.31 -12.67 27.79
N ILE A 24 16.50 -11.69 27.38
CA ILE A 24 15.41 -11.90 26.42
C ILE A 24 15.94 -12.47 25.10
N SER A 25 17.10 -11.99 24.62
CA SER A 25 17.74 -12.49 23.40
C SER A 25 18.18 -13.96 23.52
N ARG A 26 18.65 -14.39 24.69
CA ARG A 26 19.01 -15.79 24.96
C ARG A 26 17.79 -16.70 25.07
N GLU A 27 16.73 -16.23 25.71
CA GLU A 27 15.49 -17.00 25.92
C GLU A 27 14.64 -17.11 24.64
N THR A 28 14.57 -16.06 23.84
CA THR A 28 13.71 -16.00 22.64
C THR A 28 14.43 -16.30 21.32
N GLY A 29 15.76 -16.31 21.32
CA GLY A 29 16.57 -16.45 20.11
C GLY A 29 16.57 -15.23 19.17
N TYR A 30 15.82 -14.18 19.48
CA TYR A 30 15.78 -12.98 18.65
C TYR A 30 17.04 -12.13 18.81
N SER A 31 17.44 -11.48 17.70
CA SER A 31 18.55 -10.55 17.72
C SER A 31 18.24 -9.36 18.65
N ARG A 32 19.28 -8.86 19.32
CA ARG A 32 19.16 -7.70 20.22
C ARG A 32 18.61 -6.46 19.49
N GLN A 33 18.84 -6.34 18.18
CA GLN A 33 18.30 -5.25 17.36
C GLN A 33 16.78 -5.34 17.21
N ILE A 34 16.24 -6.55 17.00
CA ILE A 34 14.79 -6.81 16.94
C ILE A 34 14.13 -6.51 18.28
N ILE A 35 14.74 -6.95 19.39
CA ILE A 35 14.22 -6.68 20.75
C ILE A 35 14.18 -5.18 21.02
N ARG A 36 15.25 -4.44 20.72
CA ARG A 36 15.24 -2.96 20.84
C ARG A 36 14.16 -2.32 19.97
N LYS A 37 13.94 -2.83 18.75
CA LYS A 37 12.87 -2.34 17.88
C LYS A 37 11.50 -2.60 18.49
N ALA A 38 11.28 -3.78 19.07
CA ALA A 38 10.03 -4.15 19.74
C ALA A 38 9.71 -3.35 21.01
N LEU A 39 10.76 -2.91 21.73
CA LEU A 39 10.63 -2.03 22.88
C LEU A 39 10.41 -0.56 22.47
N LYS A 40 10.99 -0.11 21.35
CA LYS A 40 10.86 1.27 20.87
C LYS A 40 9.55 1.56 20.15
N SER A 41 9.08 0.65 19.31
CA SER A 41 7.84 0.86 18.58
C SER A 41 6.66 0.34 19.41
N THR A 42 5.63 1.16 19.64
CA THR A 42 4.33 0.71 20.19
C THR A 42 3.53 -0.04 19.12
N ASP A 43 3.69 0.38 17.87
CA ASP A 43 3.07 -0.24 16.71
C ASP A 43 3.89 -1.38 16.11
N PHE A 44 3.16 -2.30 15.50
CA PHE A 44 3.72 -3.42 14.75
C PHE A 44 4.28 -2.92 13.42
N PRO A 45 5.37 -3.52 12.92
CA PRO A 45 5.90 -3.18 11.61
C PRO A 45 4.88 -3.58 10.53
N LYS A 46 3.97 -2.68 10.19
CA LYS A 46 3.10 -2.81 9.03
C LYS A 46 3.93 -2.48 7.79
N TYR A 47 3.80 -3.32 6.76
CA TYR A 47 4.37 -2.99 5.46
C TYR A 47 3.76 -1.67 4.97
N LYS A 48 4.61 -0.66 4.81
CA LYS A 48 4.23 0.61 4.21
C LYS A 48 5.08 0.77 2.96
N LEU A 49 4.43 0.85 1.81
CA LEU A 49 5.09 1.28 0.58
C LEU A 49 5.54 2.72 0.78
N SER A 50 6.85 2.98 0.64
CA SER A 50 7.40 4.34 0.76
C SER A 50 6.98 5.23 -0.41
N LYS A 51 6.66 4.65 -1.56
CA LYS A 51 6.19 5.33 -2.77
C LYS A 51 5.11 4.48 -3.43
N GLN A 52 4.15 5.12 -4.07
CA GLN A 52 3.19 4.41 -4.92
C GLN A 52 3.94 3.74 -6.07
N LYS A 53 3.50 2.55 -6.49
CA LYS A 53 4.06 1.88 -7.66
C LYS A 53 3.72 2.72 -8.90
N GLN A 54 4.72 3.01 -9.72
CA GLN A 54 4.51 3.66 -11.01
C GLN A 54 3.65 2.75 -11.89
N LYS A 55 2.62 3.32 -12.52
CA LYS A 55 1.75 2.63 -13.48
C LYS A 55 2.00 3.29 -14.85
N PRO A 56 3.12 3.01 -15.53
CA PRO A 56 3.58 3.81 -16.67
C PRO A 56 2.56 3.93 -17.82
N VAL A 57 1.74 2.89 -18.03
CA VAL A 57 0.70 2.87 -19.06
C VAL A 57 -0.54 3.67 -18.66
N MET A 58 -0.90 3.69 -17.37
CA MET A 58 -2.08 4.41 -16.87
C MET A 58 -1.75 5.86 -16.53
N ASP A 59 -0.56 6.11 -15.98
CA ASP A 59 -0.14 7.43 -15.52
C ASP A 59 -0.04 8.44 -16.67
N SER A 60 0.25 7.98 -17.90
CA SER A 60 0.27 8.82 -19.10
C SER A 60 -1.13 9.28 -19.52
N VAL A 61 -2.13 8.41 -19.45
CA VAL A 61 -3.50 8.69 -19.92
C VAL A 61 -4.45 9.14 -18.81
N LYS A 62 -4.04 9.05 -17.55
CA LYS A 62 -4.89 9.36 -16.38
C LYS A 62 -5.52 10.75 -16.45
N HIS A 63 -4.75 11.76 -16.84
CA HIS A 63 -5.22 13.14 -16.94
C HIS A 63 -6.32 13.31 -18.00
N ILE A 64 -6.26 12.55 -19.10
CA ILE A 64 -7.26 12.56 -20.18
C ILE A 64 -8.57 11.92 -19.68
N ILE A 65 -8.45 10.78 -19.00
CA ILE A 65 -9.62 10.09 -18.42
C ILE A 65 -10.30 10.99 -17.38
N GLU A 66 -9.54 11.66 -16.52
CA GLU A 66 -10.08 12.60 -15.53
C GLU A 66 -10.85 13.75 -16.20
N GLU A 67 -10.35 14.29 -17.31
CA GLU A 67 -11.04 15.34 -18.05
C GLU A 67 -12.35 14.84 -18.67
N TRP A 68 -12.35 13.67 -19.30
CA TRP A 68 -13.57 13.08 -19.86
C TRP A 68 -14.61 12.75 -18.79
N LEU A 69 -14.20 12.22 -17.64
CA LEU A 69 -15.11 11.97 -16.52
C LEU A 69 -15.70 13.27 -15.97
N ARG A 70 -14.91 14.34 -15.89
CA ARG A 70 -15.40 15.65 -15.44
C ARG A 70 -16.42 16.26 -16.41
N GLN A 71 -16.24 16.04 -17.71
CA GLN A 71 -17.23 16.41 -18.73
C GLN A 71 -18.49 15.54 -18.65
N ASP A 72 -18.34 14.25 -18.38
CA ASP A 72 -19.46 13.32 -18.21
C ASP A 72 -20.34 13.65 -17.00
N GLU A 73 -19.77 14.17 -15.91
CA GLU A 73 -20.55 14.61 -14.76
C GLU A 73 -21.56 15.70 -15.14
N GLN A 74 -21.19 16.60 -16.05
CA GLN A 74 -22.06 17.66 -16.56
C GLN A 74 -23.01 17.19 -17.67
N ALA A 75 -22.70 16.06 -18.30
CA ALA A 75 -23.53 15.49 -19.36
C ALA A 75 -24.76 14.75 -18.82
N PRO A 76 -25.87 14.72 -19.58
CA PRO A 76 -27.02 13.86 -19.31
C PRO A 76 -26.58 12.38 -19.16
N PRO A 77 -27.26 11.59 -18.31
CA PRO A 77 -26.84 10.22 -17.99
C PRO A 77 -26.72 9.30 -19.21
N LYS A 78 -27.44 9.58 -20.30
CA LYS A 78 -27.36 8.82 -21.57
C LYS A 78 -26.15 9.17 -22.44
N GLN A 79 -25.48 10.29 -22.17
CA GLN A 79 -24.33 10.79 -22.94
C GLN A 79 -22.99 10.56 -22.22
N ARG A 80 -23.03 10.04 -20.98
CA ARG A 80 -21.83 9.71 -20.22
C ARG A 80 -21.10 8.54 -20.86
N HIS A 81 -19.78 8.61 -20.92
CA HIS A 81 -18.97 7.53 -21.42
C HIS A 81 -19.00 6.35 -20.44
N THR A 82 -19.06 5.14 -20.98
CA THR A 82 -18.78 3.92 -20.21
C THR A 82 -17.29 3.64 -20.23
N ALA A 83 -16.79 2.84 -19.26
CA ALA A 83 -15.39 2.41 -19.24
C ALA A 83 -14.93 1.83 -20.60
N ARG A 84 -15.79 1.04 -21.24
CA ARG A 84 -15.57 0.52 -22.61
C ARG A 84 -15.38 1.62 -23.65
N ARG A 85 -16.19 2.68 -23.60
CA ARG A 85 -16.12 3.80 -24.55
C ARG A 85 -14.86 4.64 -24.31
N ILE A 86 -14.51 4.87 -23.06
CA ILE A 86 -13.26 5.54 -22.67
C ILE A 86 -12.07 4.73 -23.19
N TYR A 87 -12.04 3.42 -22.97
CA TYR A 87 -10.98 2.54 -23.47
C TYR A 87 -10.85 2.59 -25.00
N GLN A 88 -11.95 2.48 -25.75
CA GLN A 88 -11.91 2.59 -27.21
C GLN A 88 -11.31 3.91 -27.68
N ARG A 89 -11.74 5.04 -27.09
CA ARG A 89 -11.17 6.36 -27.43
C ARG A 89 -9.70 6.47 -27.06
N LEU A 90 -9.27 5.89 -25.94
CA LEU A 90 -7.84 5.86 -25.57
C LEU A 90 -7.00 5.05 -26.55
N VAL A 91 -7.52 3.93 -27.06
CA VAL A 91 -6.82 3.11 -28.06
C VAL A 91 -6.77 3.82 -29.40
N GLU A 92 -7.88 4.41 -29.85
CA GLU A 92 -8.00 5.07 -31.15
C GLU A 92 -7.25 6.41 -31.21
N GLU A 93 -7.39 7.27 -30.20
CA GLU A 93 -6.86 8.64 -30.20
C GLU A 93 -5.45 8.73 -29.61
N TYR A 94 -5.11 7.86 -28.64
CA TYR A 94 -3.87 7.95 -27.85
C TYR A 94 -2.97 6.71 -27.91
N GLY A 95 -3.35 5.69 -28.70
CA GLY A 95 -2.53 4.47 -28.88
C GLY A 95 -2.32 3.67 -27.59
N PHE A 96 -3.32 3.66 -26.70
CA PHE A 96 -3.23 3.00 -25.40
C PHE A 96 -2.93 1.50 -25.51
N THR A 97 -1.89 1.04 -24.81
CA THR A 97 -1.41 -0.35 -24.83
C THR A 97 -1.88 -1.20 -23.64
N GLY A 98 -2.70 -0.63 -22.75
CA GLY A 98 -3.27 -1.34 -21.60
C GLY A 98 -4.52 -2.13 -21.98
N GLY A 99 -5.09 -2.85 -21.00
CA GLY A 99 -6.35 -3.58 -21.18
C GLY A 99 -7.57 -2.77 -20.74
N GLU A 100 -8.75 -3.11 -21.25
CA GLU A 100 -10.04 -2.48 -20.85
C GLU A 100 -10.26 -2.55 -19.33
N SER A 101 -9.85 -3.64 -18.67
CA SER A 101 -9.93 -3.79 -17.21
C SER A 101 -9.02 -2.85 -16.40
N THR A 102 -8.11 -2.14 -17.08
CA THR A 102 -7.17 -1.18 -16.47
C THR A 102 -7.74 0.24 -16.42
N VAL A 103 -8.73 0.52 -17.29
CA VAL A 103 -9.42 1.80 -17.48
C VAL A 103 -10.67 1.83 -16.62
#